data_AF-A0A0P7HVW1-F1
#
_entry.id   AF-A0A0P7HVW1-F1
#
_cell.length_a   1.000
_cell.length_b   1.000
_cell.length_c   1.000
_cell.angle_alpha   90.00
_cell.angle_beta   90.00
_cell.angle_gamma   90.00
#
_symmetry.space_group_name_H-M   'P 1'
#
loop_
_entity.id
_entity.type
_entity.pdbx_description
1 polymer ?
#
loop_
_entity_poly.entity_id
_entity_poly.type
_entity_poly.pdbx_seq_one_letter_code
_entity_poly.pdbx_strand_id
1 'polypeptide(L)'
;MAGSLSFPERLRSVRISESPGDRFGTILVLTVLPVPLISLLYAVHSTVTGTSPGSYSMPTGYLFYGVVNLAVVGLLYTLLTPTGRSAVFRFRWPSVTEAAAAIAAFVVGLGVYQATAQLNALLGYDLQGLSYSLRDPTAVAVVVVGAVVLAPITEEILYRGSYSKRLPSEGSGPSSRRC
;
A
#
# COMPACT_ATOMS: atom_id res chain seq x y z
N MET A 1 10.60 -11.02 38.71
CA MET A 1 9.73 -11.95 37.99
C MET A 1 9.14 -11.22 36.79
N ALA A 2 9.75 -11.37 35.61
CA ALA A 2 9.28 -10.74 34.38
C ALA A 2 8.16 -11.61 33.79
N GLY A 3 6.91 -11.19 33.97
CA GLY A 3 5.75 -11.86 33.39
C GLY A 3 5.87 -11.86 31.87
N SER A 4 5.88 -13.05 31.27
CA SER A 4 5.82 -13.20 29.82
C SER A 4 4.44 -12.76 29.35
N LEU A 5 4.29 -11.47 29.04
CA LEU A 5 3.09 -10.98 28.36
C LEU A 5 2.94 -11.76 27.05
N SER A 6 1.75 -12.31 26.85
CA SER A 6 1.37 -12.97 25.62
C SER A 6 1.57 -12.01 24.43
N PHE A 7 1.95 -12.53 23.26
CA PHE A 7 2.18 -11.73 22.05
C PHE A 7 1.06 -10.68 21.77
N PRO A 8 -0.25 -11.01 21.93
CA PRO A 8 -1.32 -10.01 21.78
C PRO A 8 -1.31 -8.90 22.85
N GLU A 9 -0.84 -9.14 24.07
CA GLU A 9 -0.73 -8.11 25.12
C GLU A 9 0.45 -7.17 24.90
N ARG A 10 1.58 -7.65 24.35
CA ARG A 10 2.69 -6.78 23.94
C ARG A 10 2.30 -5.82 22.82
N LEU A 11 1.47 -6.26 21.88
CA LEU A 11 0.96 -5.37 20.83
C LEU A 11 -0.01 -4.32 21.38
N ARG A 12 -0.70 -4.59 22.51
CA ARG A 12 -1.59 -3.60 23.17
C ARG A 12 -0.84 -2.50 23.91
N SER A 13 0.37 -2.76 24.43
CA SER A 13 1.17 -1.74 25.11
C SER A 13 1.87 -0.79 24.13
N VAL A 14 2.12 -1.24 22.90
CA VAL A 14 2.61 -0.42 21.79
C VAL A 14 1.43 0.27 21.10
N ARG A 15 0.65 1.08 21.82
CA ARG A 15 -0.21 2.05 21.14
C ARG A 15 0.63 3.25 20.77
N ILE A 16 0.46 3.73 19.54
CA ILE A 16 1.10 4.97 19.11
C ILE A 16 0.59 6.10 20.02
N SER A 17 1.48 6.59 20.90
CA SER A 17 1.19 7.65 21.86
C SER A 17 0.82 8.95 21.13
N GLU A 18 0.26 9.93 21.85
CA GLU A 18 -0.03 11.24 21.26
C GLU A 18 1.22 12.08 20.95
N SER A 19 2.41 11.62 21.40
CA SER A 19 3.66 12.33 21.23
C SER A 19 4.05 12.40 19.73
N PRO A 20 4.38 13.59 19.19
CA PRO A 20 4.75 13.74 17.78
C PRO A 20 6.00 12.94 17.37
N GLY A 21 6.95 12.74 18.30
CA GLY A 21 8.22 12.05 18.06
C GLY A 21 8.06 10.54 17.87
N ASP A 22 7.32 9.86 18.75
CA ASP A 22 7.07 8.41 18.65
C ASP A 22 6.22 8.06 17.43
N ARG A 23 5.27 8.95 17.09
CA ARG A 23 4.43 8.85 15.90
C ARG A 23 5.27 8.80 14.64
N PHE A 24 6.26 9.68 14.50
CA PHE A 24 7.07 9.75 13.29
C PHE A 24 7.94 8.51 13.09
N GLY A 25 8.64 8.05 14.14
CA GLY A 25 9.48 6.85 14.07
C GLY A 25 8.68 5.61 13.69
N THR A 26 7.49 5.44 14.29
CA THR A 26 6.62 4.29 14.03
C THR A 26 6.04 4.33 12.61
N ILE A 27 5.61 5.50 12.13
CA ILE A 27 5.11 5.67 10.75
C ILE A 27 6.23 5.39 9.73
N LEU A 28 7.45 5.86 9.99
CA LEU A 28 8.60 5.62 9.11
C LEU A 28 8.91 4.11 9.03
N VAL A 29 8.94 3.42 10.17
CA VAL A 29 9.13 1.97 10.21
C VAL A 29 8.02 1.27 9.42
N LEU A 30 6.74 1.61 9.65
CA LEU A 30 5.62 1.02 8.93
C LEU A 30 5.65 1.31 7.42
N THR A 31 6.21 2.43 7.00
CA THR A 31 6.35 2.78 5.57
C THR A 31 7.41 1.91 4.88
N VAL A 32 8.49 1.56 5.57
CA VAL A 32 9.58 0.74 5.00
C VAL A 32 9.33 -0.75 5.20
N LEU A 33 8.52 -1.13 6.19
CA LEU A 33 8.21 -2.51 6.56
C LEU A 33 7.71 -3.43 5.42
N PRO A 34 6.93 -2.96 4.42
CA PRO A 34 6.52 -3.81 3.31
C PRO A 34 7.69 -4.45 2.56
N VAL A 35 8.81 -3.75 2.40
CA VAL A 35 9.96 -4.24 1.61
C VAL A 35 10.53 -5.55 2.18
N PRO A 36 10.99 -5.61 3.45
CA PRO A 36 11.49 -6.86 4.03
C PRO A 36 10.40 -7.93 4.17
N LEU A 37 9.15 -7.54 4.42
CA LEU A 37 8.04 -8.50 4.52
C LEU A 37 7.71 -9.18 3.19
N ILE A 38 7.79 -8.46 2.07
CA ILE A 38 7.64 -9.04 0.73
C ILE A 38 8.76 -10.03 0.47
N SER A 39 10.02 -9.67 0.75
CA SER A 39 11.16 -10.59 0.60
C SER A 39 11.00 -11.85 1.45
N LEU A 40 10.53 -11.71 2.70
CA LEU A 40 10.24 -12.84 3.57
C LEU A 40 9.10 -13.71 3.02
N LEU A 41 8.03 -13.11 2.52
CA LEU A 41 6.90 -13.84 1.93
C LEU A 41 7.34 -14.66 0.72
N TYR A 42 8.18 -14.09 -0.15
CA TYR A 42 8.79 -14.82 -1.27
C TYR A 42 9.64 -16.01 -0.79
N ALA A 43 10.48 -15.82 0.22
CA ALA A 43 11.33 -16.88 0.77
C ALA A 43 10.50 -18.02 1.39
N VAL A 44 9.49 -17.68 2.19
CA VAL A 44 8.58 -18.66 2.80
C VAL A 44 7.81 -19.42 1.73
N HIS A 45 7.20 -18.71 0.78
CA HIS A 45 6.43 -19.35 -0.29
C HIS A 45 7.31 -20.27 -1.14
N SER A 46 8.52 -19.82 -1.50
CA SER A 46 9.50 -20.62 -2.25
C SER A 46 9.86 -21.91 -1.52
N THR A 47 10.12 -21.82 -0.22
CA THR A 47 10.45 -22.97 0.63
C THR A 47 9.29 -23.96 0.75
N VAL A 48 8.07 -23.46 0.93
CA VAL A 48 6.87 -24.30 1.14
C VAL A 48 6.40 -24.97 -0.16
N THR A 49 6.48 -24.28 -1.28
CA THR A 49 5.97 -24.76 -2.57
C THR A 49 7.03 -25.40 -3.46
N GLY A 50 8.32 -25.26 -3.11
CA GLY A 50 9.43 -25.64 -3.97
C GLY A 50 9.62 -24.74 -5.20
N THR A 51 8.92 -23.59 -5.27
CA THR A 51 9.03 -22.66 -6.39
C THR A 51 10.40 -21.99 -6.41
N SER A 52 11.14 -22.08 -7.51
CA SER A 52 12.45 -21.41 -7.65
C SER A 52 12.30 -19.88 -7.61
N PRO A 53 13.24 -19.13 -6.97
CA PRO A 53 13.20 -17.67 -6.90
C PRO A 53 13.09 -16.95 -8.26
N GLY A 54 13.55 -17.57 -9.35
CA GLY A 54 13.44 -17.03 -10.71
C GLY A 54 12.12 -17.35 -11.43
N SER A 55 11.25 -18.17 -10.84
CA SER A 55 10.01 -18.64 -11.48
C SER A 55 8.79 -17.77 -11.17
N TYR A 56 8.95 -16.73 -10.34
CA TYR A 56 7.85 -15.85 -10.00
C TYR A 56 7.51 -14.90 -11.14
N SER A 57 6.24 -14.92 -11.54
CA SER A 57 5.69 -13.98 -12.50
C SER A 57 5.45 -12.61 -11.85
N MET A 58 5.44 -11.53 -12.65
CA MET A 58 5.05 -10.19 -12.17
C MET A 58 3.67 -10.15 -11.50
N PRO A 59 2.61 -10.80 -12.03
CA PRO A 59 1.32 -10.89 -11.34
C PRO A 59 1.46 -11.44 -9.92
N THR A 60 2.25 -12.50 -9.71
CA THR A 60 2.51 -13.04 -8.37
C THR A 60 3.17 -12.01 -7.47
N GLY A 61 4.07 -11.18 -8.02
CA GLY A 61 4.68 -10.08 -7.27
C GLY A 61 3.71 -8.98 -6.88
N TYR A 62 2.80 -8.57 -7.78
CA TYR A 62 1.75 -7.62 -7.43
C TYR A 62 0.80 -8.17 -6.36
N LEU A 63 0.50 -9.47 -6.40
CA LEU A 63 -0.30 -10.13 -5.38
C LEU A 63 0.39 -10.07 -4.02
N PHE A 64 1.67 -10.47 -3.95
CA PHE A 64 2.44 -10.48 -2.70
C PHE A 64 2.61 -9.07 -2.15
N TYR A 65 2.87 -8.10 -3.01
CA TYR A 65 2.90 -6.69 -2.65
C TYR A 65 1.56 -6.24 -2.05
N GLY A 66 0.43 -6.53 -2.71
CA GLY A 66 -0.90 -6.17 -2.20
C GLY A 66 -1.23 -6.82 -0.86
N VAL A 67 -0.92 -8.11 -0.69
CA VAL A 67 -1.14 -8.86 0.56
C VAL A 67 -0.31 -8.28 1.72
N VAL A 68 0.98 -8.02 1.49
CA VAL A 68 1.85 -7.45 2.52
C VAL A 68 1.39 -6.05 2.92
N ASN A 69 1.05 -5.21 1.95
CA ASN A 69 0.54 -3.87 2.21
C ASN A 69 -0.77 -3.90 3.02
N LEU A 70 -1.69 -4.80 2.70
CA LEU A 70 -2.90 -4.99 3.49
C LEU A 70 -2.60 -5.43 4.92
N ALA A 71 -1.62 -6.33 5.11
CA ALA A 71 -1.19 -6.75 6.44
C ALA A 71 -0.58 -5.59 7.25
N VAL A 72 0.24 -4.73 6.61
CA VAL A 72 0.82 -3.54 7.24
C VAL A 72 -0.26 -2.52 7.60
N VAL A 73 -1.25 -2.31 6.74
CA VAL A 73 -2.43 -1.48 7.03
C VAL A 73 -3.23 -2.04 8.20
N GLY A 74 -3.45 -3.36 8.23
CA GLY A 74 -4.12 -4.04 9.35
C GLY A 74 -3.36 -3.85 10.65
N LEU A 75 -2.03 -3.99 10.63
CA LEU A 75 -1.18 -3.71 11.78
C LEU A 75 -1.32 -2.25 12.23
N LEU A 76 -1.21 -1.28 11.33
CA LEU A 76 -1.41 0.14 11.63
C LEU A 76 -2.78 0.38 12.28
N TYR A 77 -3.86 -0.22 11.76
CA TYR A 77 -5.19 -0.12 12.34
C TYR A 77 -5.22 -0.62 13.79
N THR A 78 -4.55 -1.73 14.09
CA THR A 78 -4.50 -2.26 15.47
C THR A 78 -3.69 -1.38 16.42
N LEU A 79 -2.62 -0.74 15.94
CA LEU A 79 -1.73 0.12 16.74
C LEU A 79 -2.33 1.52 17.02
N LEU A 80 -3.27 1.97 16.20
CA LEU A 80 -3.94 3.26 16.36
C LEU A 80 -5.03 3.24 17.45
N THR A 81 -5.16 4.35 18.16
CA THR A 81 -6.30 4.62 19.06
C THR A 81 -7.59 4.83 18.26
N PRO A 82 -8.79 4.68 18.87
CA PRO A 82 -10.06 4.91 18.18
C PRO A 82 -10.14 6.29 17.48
N THR A 83 -9.64 7.34 18.13
CA THR A 83 -9.54 8.69 17.58
C THR A 83 -8.50 8.81 16.45
N GLY A 84 -7.40 8.04 16.54
CA GLY A 84 -6.43 7.92 15.46
C GLY A 84 -7.00 7.23 14.22
N ARG A 85 -7.79 6.17 14.42
CA ARG A 85 -8.45 5.43 13.33
C ARG A 85 -9.43 6.29 12.56
N SER A 86 -10.29 7.03 13.25
CA SER A 86 -11.26 7.92 12.59
C SER A 86 -10.61 9.13 11.89
N ALA A 87 -9.34 9.41 12.14
CA ALA A 87 -8.57 10.40 11.41
C ALA A 87 -7.88 9.82 10.18
N VAL A 88 -7.23 8.66 10.31
CA VAL A 88 -6.44 8.01 9.25
C VAL A 88 -7.33 7.29 8.23
N PHE A 89 -8.42 6.66 8.69
CA PHE A 89 -9.30 5.82 7.86
C PHE A 89 -10.59 6.53 7.43
N ARG A 90 -10.65 7.86 7.52
CA ARG A 90 -11.82 8.62 7.07
C ARG A 90 -11.71 8.91 5.58
N PHE A 91 -12.09 7.93 4.79
CA PHE A 91 -12.15 8.06 3.34
C PHE A 91 -13.46 8.72 2.91
N ARG A 92 -13.37 9.68 1.98
CA ARG A 92 -14.53 10.10 1.21
C ARG A 92 -14.75 9.06 0.13
N TRP A 93 -15.99 8.60 -0.04
CA TRP A 93 -16.33 7.77 -1.18
C TRP A 93 -16.01 8.53 -2.48
N PRO A 94 -15.36 7.87 -3.47
CA PRO A 94 -15.10 8.51 -4.75
C PRO A 94 -16.43 8.87 -5.42
N SER A 95 -16.47 10.04 -6.03
CA SER A 95 -17.59 10.45 -6.89
C SER A 95 -17.63 9.59 -8.16
N VAL A 96 -18.79 9.52 -8.81
CA VAL A 96 -18.97 8.78 -10.07
C VAL A 96 -17.98 9.27 -11.14
N THR A 97 -17.71 10.57 -11.19
CA THR A 97 -16.75 11.17 -12.13
C THR A 97 -15.31 10.74 -11.84
N GLU A 98 -14.90 10.73 -10.56
CA GLU A 98 -13.58 10.25 -10.15
C GLU A 98 -13.42 8.75 -10.46
N ALA A 99 -14.45 7.94 -10.22
CA ALA A 99 -14.44 6.52 -10.55
C ALA A 99 -14.36 6.28 -12.07
N ALA A 100 -15.14 7.01 -12.86
CA ALA A 100 -15.12 6.91 -14.32
C ALA A 100 -13.76 7.34 -14.90
N ALA A 101 -13.16 8.41 -14.38
CA ALA A 101 -11.83 8.85 -14.77
C ALA A 101 -10.75 7.81 -14.41
N ALA A 102 -10.84 7.20 -13.23
CA ALA A 102 -9.92 6.15 -12.81
C ALA A 102 -10.03 4.91 -13.72
N ILE A 103 -11.25 4.49 -14.07
CA ILE A 103 -11.49 3.38 -14.99
C ILE A 103 -10.94 3.71 -16.39
N ALA A 104 -11.22 4.91 -16.90
CA ALA A 104 -10.73 5.34 -18.20
C ALA A 104 -9.19 5.39 -18.23
N ALA A 105 -8.56 5.95 -17.20
CA ALA A 105 -7.11 5.99 -17.06
C ALA A 105 -6.50 4.58 -16.99
N PHE A 106 -7.14 3.65 -16.27
CA PHE A 106 -6.71 2.26 -16.21
C PHE A 106 -6.74 1.59 -17.60
N VAL A 107 -7.86 1.72 -18.33
CA VAL A 107 -8.00 1.15 -19.68
C VAL A 107 -6.99 1.75 -20.65
N VAL A 108 -6.81 3.08 -20.61
CA VAL A 108 -5.80 3.78 -21.43
C VAL A 108 -4.40 3.29 -21.07
N GLY A 109 -4.07 3.14 -19.79
CA GLY A 109 -2.79 2.62 -19.32
C GLY A 109 -2.49 1.21 -19.83
N LEU A 110 -3.50 0.31 -19.80
CA LEU A 110 -3.37 -1.02 -20.40
C LEU A 110 -3.07 -0.94 -21.91
N GLY A 111 -3.76 -0.05 -22.63
CA GLY A 111 -3.51 0.17 -24.06
C GLY A 111 -2.10 0.68 -24.35
N VAL A 112 -1.66 1.71 -23.62
CA VAL A 112 -0.31 2.29 -23.74
C VAL A 112 0.77 1.25 -23.44
N TYR A 113 0.56 0.45 -22.39
CA TYR A 113 1.47 -0.64 -22.04
C TYR A 113 1.64 -1.63 -23.20
N GLN A 114 0.52 -2.12 -23.77
CA GLN A 114 0.58 -3.07 -24.88
C GLN A 114 1.23 -2.47 -26.14
N ALA A 115 0.92 -1.22 -26.47
CA ALA A 115 1.55 -0.53 -27.59
C ALA A 115 3.08 -0.38 -27.39
N THR A 116 3.50 -0.03 -26.17
CA THR A 116 4.92 0.12 -25.82
C THR A 116 5.65 -1.23 -25.85
N ALA A 117 4.99 -2.31 -25.40
CA ALA A 117 5.55 -3.65 -25.48
C ALA A 117 5.77 -4.10 -26.94
N GLN A 118 4.81 -3.82 -27.83
CA GLN A 118 4.96 -4.09 -29.26
C GLN A 118 6.09 -3.27 -29.89
N LEU A 119 6.20 -1.98 -29.56
CA LEU A 119 7.27 -1.12 -30.06
C LEU A 119 8.66 -1.60 -29.61
N ASN A 120 8.81 -1.99 -28.34
CA ASN A 120 10.08 -2.53 -27.85
C ASN A 120 10.45 -3.86 -28.53
N ALA A 121 9.47 -4.74 -28.76
CA ALA A 121 9.69 -5.98 -29.48
C ALA A 121 10.18 -5.73 -30.93
N LEU A 122 9.64 -4.72 -31.61
CA LEU A 122 10.12 -4.29 -32.94
C LEU A 122 11.57 -3.78 -32.91
N LEU A 123 12.02 -3.24 -31.78
CA LEU A 123 13.39 -2.75 -31.56
C LEU A 123 14.35 -3.86 -31.06
N GLY A 124 13.88 -5.11 -30.96
CA GLY A 124 14.68 -6.24 -30.47
C GLY A 124 14.86 -6.28 -28.95
N TYR A 125 14.11 -5.45 -28.21
CA TYR A 125 14.07 -5.48 -26.75
C TYR A 125 12.83 -6.23 -26.28
N ASP A 126 13.01 -7.44 -25.77
CA ASP A 126 11.92 -8.12 -25.04
C ASP A 126 11.82 -7.53 -23.63
N LEU A 127 10.65 -6.97 -23.31
CA LEU A 127 10.30 -6.62 -21.92
C LEU A 127 10.05 -7.89 -21.11
N GLN A 128 11.11 -8.62 -20.79
CA GLN A 128 11.02 -9.81 -19.94
C GLN A 128 10.57 -9.39 -18.54
N GLY A 129 9.46 -9.99 -18.09
CA GLY A 129 8.89 -9.77 -16.75
C GLY A 129 7.50 -9.14 -16.79
N LEU A 130 7.17 -8.26 -17.73
CA LEU A 130 5.87 -7.54 -17.72
C LEU A 130 4.78 -8.19 -18.59
N SER A 131 5.10 -9.23 -19.35
CA SER A 131 4.16 -9.92 -20.24
C SER A 131 3.18 -10.81 -19.48
N TYR A 132 2.12 -10.23 -18.92
CA TYR A 132 0.93 -11.01 -18.54
C TYR A 132 -0.09 -10.94 -19.68
N SER A 133 -0.70 -12.08 -19.98
CA SER A 133 -1.72 -12.15 -21.01
C SER A 133 -3.04 -11.64 -20.45
N LEU A 134 -3.65 -10.65 -21.11
CA LEU A 134 -5.03 -10.24 -20.81
C LEU A 134 -6.06 -11.35 -21.11
N ARG A 135 -5.63 -12.45 -21.76
CA ARG A 135 -6.45 -13.65 -21.97
C ARG A 135 -6.43 -14.59 -20.76
N ASP A 136 -5.51 -14.42 -19.82
CA ASP A 136 -5.52 -15.17 -18.57
C ASP A 136 -6.39 -14.40 -17.55
N PRO A 137 -7.61 -14.88 -17.24
CA PRO A 137 -8.50 -14.22 -16.30
C PRO A 137 -7.90 -14.16 -14.87
N THR A 138 -7.01 -15.08 -14.53
CA THR A 138 -6.34 -15.11 -13.22
C THR A 138 -5.35 -13.94 -13.11
N ALA A 139 -4.52 -13.74 -14.13
CA ALA A 139 -3.60 -12.61 -14.19
C ALA A 139 -4.34 -11.26 -14.15
N VAL A 140 -5.45 -11.14 -14.87
CA VAL A 140 -6.29 -9.93 -14.85
C VAL A 140 -6.87 -9.68 -13.46
N ALA A 141 -7.44 -10.71 -12.82
CA ALA A 141 -7.99 -10.59 -11.47
C ALA A 141 -6.93 -10.16 -10.45
N VAL A 142 -5.73 -10.76 -10.53
CA VAL A 142 -4.61 -10.43 -9.65
C VAL A 142 -4.14 -8.98 -9.84
N VAL A 143 -4.04 -8.49 -11.09
CA VAL A 143 -3.67 -7.10 -11.38
C VAL A 143 -4.72 -6.13 -10.85
N VAL A 144 -6.01 -6.40 -11.10
CA VAL A 144 -7.10 -5.54 -10.62
C VAL A 144 -7.11 -5.49 -9.10
N VAL A 145 -7.10 -6.64 -8.42
CA VAL A 145 -7.15 -6.68 -6.96
C VAL A 145 -5.88 -6.08 -6.34
N GLY A 146 -4.70 -6.51 -6.79
CA GLY A 146 -3.43 -6.11 -6.21
C GLY A 146 -3.06 -4.65 -6.53
N ALA A 147 -2.98 -4.32 -7.82
CA ALA A 147 -2.43 -3.04 -8.28
C ALA A 147 -3.48 -1.93 -8.39
N VAL A 148 -4.75 -2.24 -8.71
CA VAL A 148 -5.78 -1.21 -8.91
C VAL A 148 -6.55 -0.90 -7.63
N VAL A 149 -6.75 -1.90 -6.77
CA VAL A 149 -7.55 -1.75 -5.54
C VAL A 149 -6.66 -1.67 -4.30
N LEU A 150 -5.90 -2.72 -4.02
CA LEU A 150 -5.15 -2.81 -2.76
C LEU A 150 -4.02 -1.80 -2.66
N ALA A 151 -3.24 -1.61 -3.73
CA ALA A 151 -2.14 -0.66 -3.74
C ALA A 151 -2.61 0.79 -3.48
N PRO A 152 -3.57 1.38 -4.23
CA PRO A 152 -3.99 2.76 -4.00
C PRO A 152 -4.65 2.98 -2.64
N ILE A 153 -5.42 2.00 -2.15
CA ILE A 153 -6.02 2.07 -0.80
C ILE A 153 -4.91 2.14 0.25
N THR A 154 -3.89 1.29 0.11
CA THR A 154 -2.77 1.26 1.05
C THR A 154 -1.93 2.52 0.96
N GLU A 155 -1.65 3.00 -0.25
CA GLU A 155 -0.93 4.25 -0.48
C GLU A 155 -1.66 5.46 0.10
N GLU A 156 -2.98 5.56 -0.08
CA GLU A 156 -3.78 6.66 0.49
C GLU A 156 -3.75 6.62 2.03
N ILE A 157 -3.82 5.43 2.64
CA ILE A 157 -3.73 5.25 4.10
C ILE A 157 -2.33 5.64 4.62
N LEU A 158 -1.28 5.11 3.99
CA LEU A 158 0.11 5.27 4.44
C LEU A 158 0.62 6.68 4.16
N TYR A 159 0.36 7.24 2.99
CA TYR A 159 0.85 8.56 2.61
C TYR A 159 -0.10 9.67 3.00
N ARG A 160 -1.39 9.60 2.67
CA ARG A 160 -2.29 10.73 2.96
C ARG A 160 -2.82 10.72 4.39
N GLY A 161 -3.24 9.55 4.88
CA GLY A 161 -3.73 9.38 6.25
C GLY A 161 -2.66 9.68 7.31
N SER A 162 -1.40 9.33 7.05
CA SER A 162 -0.31 9.50 8.02
C SER A 162 0.45 10.83 7.89
N TYR A 163 0.60 11.40 6.69
CA TYR A 163 1.35 12.66 6.50
C TYR A 163 0.50 13.92 6.65
N SER A 164 -0.84 13.86 6.54
CA SER A 164 -1.70 15.04 6.72
C SER A 164 -1.67 15.60 8.16
N LYS A 165 -1.04 14.90 9.12
CA LYS A 165 -0.74 15.41 10.47
C LYS A 165 0.65 16.04 10.62
N ARG A 166 1.48 16.09 9.57
CA ARG A 166 2.83 16.67 9.63
C ARG A 166 2.88 18.18 9.38
N LEU A 167 1.74 18.81 9.14
CA LEU A 167 1.58 20.26 9.30
C LEU A 167 1.00 20.52 10.70
N PRO A 168 1.85 20.77 11.71
CA PRO A 168 1.38 21.58 12.81
C PRO A 168 0.89 22.90 12.20
N SER A 169 -0.26 23.35 12.69
CA SER A 169 -0.66 24.73 12.62
C SER A 169 0.45 25.64 13.19
N GLU A 170 1.45 25.97 12.40
CA GLU A 170 2.22 27.20 12.55
C GLU A 170 1.48 28.24 11.69
N GLY A 171 0.89 29.32 12.17
CA GLY A 171 0.85 29.97 13.46
C GLY A 171 0.59 31.46 13.18
N SER A 172 -0.44 32.05 13.82
CA SER A 172 -0.62 33.51 14.03
C SER A 172 -0.99 34.39 12.82
N GLY A 173 -1.94 35.32 12.90
CA GLY A 173 -2.31 36.09 14.09
C GLY A 173 -3.79 36.50 14.20
N PRO A 174 -4.15 37.16 15.31
CA PRO A 174 -5.46 37.74 15.48
C PRO A 174 -5.52 39.03 14.66
N SER A 175 -6.46 39.10 13.71
CA SER A 175 -6.93 40.40 13.24
C SER A 175 -8.34 40.61 13.77
N SER A 176 -8.40 41.30 14.90
CA SER A 176 -9.53 42.18 15.19
C SER A 176 -9.75 43.12 14.00
N ARG A 177 -11.00 43.21 13.53
CA ARG A 177 -11.68 44.35 12.90
C ARG A 177 -13.10 43.84 12.66
N ARG A 178 -14.11 44.15 13.48
CA ARG A 178 -14.87 45.43 13.47
C ARG A 178 -14.72 46.18 12.14
N CYS A 179 -15.69 46.02 11.26
CA CYS A 179 -16.68 47.05 10.92
C CYS A 179 -18.00 46.32 10.66
#